data_AF-A0AAU4T996-F1
#
_entry.id   AF-A0AAU4T996-F1
#
_cell.length_a   1.000
_cell.length_b   1.000
_cell.length_c   1.000
_cell.angle_alpha   90.00
_cell.angle_beta   90.00
_cell.angle_gamma   90.00
#
_symmetry.space_group_name_H-M   'P 1'
#
loop_
_entity.id
_entity.type
_entity.pdbx_description
1 polymer ?
#
loop_
_entity_poly.entity_id
_entity_poly.type
_entity_poly.pdbx_seq_one_letter_code
_entity_poly.pdbx_strand_id
1 'polypeptide(L)'
;MNSPIADYRTLIRLEPPQLQAALWRLSPPLPPGRRAPWVLALLDIAITDSYPVNQEPDVEITMRVWFASRLLDFIDHQLEIPHWERIADTYVSFARKAVEDGVQQIPPNLTADYIVGRALQRFSLTRTQALQVAAEERERYLEALTAGLRGEEFRRAVRVDGVTALFVIRNLLSEVRWFQGKVVDRDLAEELDSWLDIHSDLGLGDTIAGLLAARIQRNHENL
;
A
#
# COMPACT_ATOMS: atom_id res chain seq x y z
N MET A 1 10.33 -25.49 -9.91
CA MET A 1 10.16 -24.07 -9.51
C MET A 1 11.31 -23.73 -8.59
N ASN A 2 12.04 -22.65 -8.85
CA ASN A 2 13.04 -22.18 -7.89
C ASN A 2 12.33 -21.71 -6.62
N SER A 3 12.94 -21.95 -5.47
CA SER A 3 12.44 -21.49 -4.17
C SER A 3 12.77 -19.99 -4.03
N PRO A 4 11.80 -19.11 -3.73
CA PRO A 4 12.07 -17.68 -3.51
C PRO A 4 13.16 -17.43 -2.45
N ILE A 5 13.25 -18.29 -1.44
CA ILE A 5 14.30 -18.23 -0.41
C ILE A 5 15.69 -18.52 -1.01
N ALA A 6 15.79 -19.49 -1.91
CA ALA A 6 17.04 -19.82 -2.59
C ALA A 6 17.45 -18.71 -3.57
N ASP A 7 16.50 -18.17 -4.33
CA ASP A 7 16.73 -17.06 -5.24
C ASP A 7 17.17 -15.81 -4.45
N TYR A 8 16.47 -15.47 -3.36
CA TYR A 8 16.81 -14.35 -2.49
C TYR A 8 18.24 -14.43 -1.96
N ARG A 9 18.63 -15.60 -1.42
CA ARG A 9 19.98 -15.84 -0.87
C ARG A 9 21.08 -15.54 -1.90
N THR A 10 20.85 -15.86 -3.16
CA THR A 10 21.79 -15.54 -4.24
C THR A 10 21.71 -14.07 -4.64
N LEU A 11 20.50 -13.53 -4.79
CA LEU A 11 20.27 -12.21 -5.36
C LEU A 11 20.69 -11.06 -4.44
N ILE A 12 20.50 -11.17 -3.12
CA ILE A 12 20.81 -10.08 -2.17
C ILE A 12 22.31 -9.73 -2.14
N ARG A 13 23.17 -10.66 -2.52
CA ARG A 13 24.63 -10.48 -2.56
C ARG A 13 25.15 -9.90 -3.86
N LEU A 14 24.27 -9.67 -4.84
CA LEU A 14 24.66 -9.11 -6.11
C LEU A 14 24.84 -7.60 -5.99
N GLU A 15 25.90 -7.10 -6.63
CA GLU A 15 26.11 -5.68 -6.78
C GLU A 15 24.93 -5.04 -7.55
N PRO A 16 24.60 -3.76 -7.30
CA PRO A 16 23.40 -3.13 -7.88
C PRO A 16 23.24 -3.27 -9.41
N PRO A 17 24.30 -3.11 -10.24
CA PRO A 17 24.18 -3.31 -11.69
C PRO A 17 23.94 -4.77 -12.09
N GLN A 18 24.46 -5.72 -11.30
CA GLN A 18 24.30 -7.15 -11.55
C GLN A 18 22.90 -7.62 -11.13
N LEU A 19 22.34 -7.01 -10.08
CA LEU A 19 21.01 -7.32 -9.60
C LEU A 19 19.95 -7.08 -10.67
N GLN A 20 19.97 -5.94 -11.35
CA GLN A 20 18.99 -5.64 -12.40
C GLN A 20 19.04 -6.65 -13.55
N ALA A 21 20.24 -7.00 -14.02
CA ALA A 21 20.41 -8.02 -15.05
C ALA A 21 19.99 -9.43 -14.56
N ALA A 22 20.29 -9.75 -13.30
CA ALA A 22 19.91 -11.02 -12.68
C ALA A 22 18.40 -11.12 -12.50
N LEU A 23 17.71 -10.04 -12.13
CA LEU A 23 16.24 -10.00 -12.08
C LEU A 23 15.64 -10.31 -13.45
N TRP A 24 16.20 -9.78 -14.54
CA TRP A 24 15.73 -10.14 -15.89
C TRP A 24 16.00 -11.59 -16.28
N ARG A 25 17.18 -12.12 -15.93
CA ARG A 25 17.58 -13.49 -16.27
C ARG A 25 16.86 -14.55 -15.42
N LEU A 26 16.66 -14.26 -14.14
CA LEU A 26 16.08 -15.16 -13.16
C LEU A 26 14.59 -14.96 -12.99
N SER A 27 14.03 -13.82 -13.44
CA SER A 27 12.59 -13.69 -13.66
C SER A 27 12.23 -14.76 -14.70
N PRO A 28 11.57 -15.85 -14.27
CA PRO A 28 11.27 -16.92 -15.19
C PRO A 28 10.37 -16.38 -16.32
N PRO A 29 10.36 -16.99 -17.52
CA PRO A 29 9.47 -16.62 -18.62
C PRO A 29 8.04 -17.04 -18.28
N LEU A 30 7.53 -16.55 -17.17
CA LEU A 30 6.18 -16.80 -16.70
C LEU A 30 5.29 -15.67 -17.22
N PRO A 31 4.04 -15.99 -17.57
CA PRO A 31 3.04 -14.98 -17.89
C PRO A 31 2.92 -13.95 -16.75
N PRO A 32 2.52 -12.70 -17.05
CA PRO A 32 2.51 -11.57 -16.10
C PRO A 32 1.98 -11.90 -14.69
N GLY A 33 0.96 -12.77 -14.60
CA GLY A 33 0.36 -13.20 -13.33
C GLY A 33 1.25 -14.00 -12.37
N ARG A 34 2.40 -14.53 -12.80
CA ARG A 34 3.35 -15.27 -11.93
C ARG A 34 4.62 -14.49 -11.57
N ARG A 35 4.89 -13.34 -12.20
CA ARG A 35 6.05 -12.50 -11.88
C ARG A 35 5.83 -11.68 -10.62
N ALA A 36 4.68 -11.03 -10.51
CA ALA A 36 4.34 -10.21 -9.35
C ALA A 36 4.37 -11.03 -8.03
N PRO A 37 3.77 -12.25 -7.95
CA PRO A 37 3.86 -13.05 -6.72
C PRO A 37 5.29 -13.45 -6.32
N TRP A 38 6.20 -13.71 -7.27
CA TRP A 38 7.59 -14.03 -6.97
C TRP A 38 8.34 -12.82 -6.43
N VAL A 39 8.19 -11.64 -7.05
CA VAL A 39 8.83 -10.41 -6.54
C VAL A 39 8.28 -10.02 -5.17
N LEU A 40 6.96 -10.13 -4.96
CA LEU A 40 6.35 -9.90 -3.66
C LEU A 40 6.88 -10.87 -2.59
N ALA A 41 7.09 -12.14 -2.93
CA ALA A 41 7.70 -13.10 -2.00
C ALA A 41 9.15 -12.74 -1.65
N LEU A 42 9.94 -12.23 -2.60
CA LEU A 42 11.29 -11.73 -2.31
C LEU A 42 11.27 -10.50 -1.41
N LEU A 43 10.29 -9.60 -1.58
CA LEU A 43 10.09 -8.44 -0.71
C LEU A 43 9.66 -8.86 0.71
N ASP A 44 8.75 -9.82 0.84
CA ASP A 44 8.37 -10.40 2.15
C ASP A 44 9.58 -11.00 2.88
N ILE A 45 10.40 -11.77 2.16
CA ILE A 45 11.63 -12.32 2.73
C ILE A 45 12.58 -11.19 3.15
N ALA A 46 12.75 -10.17 2.31
CA ALA A 46 13.68 -9.09 2.59
C ALA A 46 13.26 -8.23 3.79
N ILE A 47 11.96 -8.04 4.05
CA ILE A 47 11.50 -7.22 5.18
C ILE A 47 11.48 -8.00 6.51
N THR A 48 11.27 -9.31 6.46
CA THR A 48 11.05 -10.13 7.65
C THR A 48 12.37 -10.61 8.27
N ASP A 49 12.66 -10.17 9.49
CA ASP A 49 13.94 -10.47 10.16
C ASP A 49 14.13 -11.96 10.48
N SER A 50 13.05 -12.73 10.68
CA SER A 50 13.13 -14.12 11.13
C SER A 50 13.58 -15.12 10.06
N TYR A 51 13.70 -14.72 8.78
CA TYR A 51 14.20 -15.62 7.75
C TYR A 51 15.70 -15.93 7.98
N PRO A 52 16.12 -17.20 7.89
CA PRO A 52 17.50 -17.60 8.16
C PRO A 52 18.55 -16.81 7.35
N VAL A 53 18.23 -16.42 6.11
CA VAL A 53 19.14 -15.64 5.26
C VAL A 53 19.44 -14.26 5.83
N ASN A 54 18.47 -13.63 6.52
CA ASN A 54 18.64 -12.31 7.13
C ASN A 54 19.39 -12.35 8.46
N GLN A 55 19.67 -13.55 8.97
CA GLN A 55 20.47 -13.79 10.17
C GLN A 55 21.93 -14.15 9.81
N GLU A 56 22.27 -14.20 8.52
CA GLU A 56 23.63 -14.46 8.07
C GLU A 56 24.53 -13.23 8.33
N PRO A 57 25.76 -13.40 8.84
CA PRO A 57 26.60 -12.26 9.25
C PRO A 57 26.96 -11.27 8.14
N ASP A 58 26.89 -11.70 6.88
CA ASP A 58 27.19 -10.92 5.69
C ASP A 58 25.95 -10.26 5.05
N VAL A 59 24.77 -10.40 5.67
CA VAL A 59 23.52 -9.81 5.17
C VAL A 59 23.08 -8.67 6.09
N GLU A 60 23.54 -7.46 5.77
CA GLU A 60 23.20 -6.26 6.54
C GLU A 60 21.82 -5.68 6.18
N ILE A 61 21.21 -4.94 7.11
CA ILE A 61 19.94 -4.24 6.85
C ILE A 61 20.03 -3.29 5.65
N THR A 62 21.15 -2.60 5.47
CA THR A 62 21.40 -1.74 4.31
C THR A 62 21.26 -2.51 3.00
N MET A 63 21.83 -3.72 2.92
CA MET A 63 21.71 -4.57 1.73
C MET A 63 20.25 -4.96 1.46
N ARG A 64 19.50 -5.29 2.51
CA ARG A 64 18.07 -5.66 2.41
C ARG A 64 17.22 -4.49 1.90
N VAL A 65 17.47 -3.28 2.41
CA VAL A 65 16.78 -2.05 1.99
C VAL A 65 17.11 -1.69 0.54
N TRP A 66 18.38 -1.77 0.15
CA TRP A 66 18.80 -1.53 -1.24
C TRP A 66 18.23 -2.58 -2.20
N PHE A 67 18.25 -3.85 -1.80
CA PHE A 67 17.63 -4.91 -2.58
C PHE A 67 16.13 -4.67 -2.78
N ALA A 68 15.40 -4.32 -1.72
CA ALA A 68 13.97 -4.01 -1.78
C ALA A 68 13.69 -2.81 -2.69
N SER A 69 14.46 -1.72 -2.55
CA SER A 69 14.39 -0.55 -3.43
C SER A 69 14.45 -0.94 -4.91
N ARG A 70 15.36 -1.83 -5.30
CA ARG A 70 15.49 -2.29 -6.70
C ARG A 70 14.35 -3.18 -7.17
N LEU A 71 13.84 -4.06 -6.30
CA LEU A 71 12.66 -4.88 -6.61
C LEU A 71 11.41 -4.02 -6.80
N LEU A 72 11.25 -3.01 -5.96
CA LEU A 72 10.14 -2.06 -6.02
C LEU A 72 10.23 -1.18 -7.29
N ASP A 73 11.41 -0.66 -7.63
CA ASP A 73 11.63 0.01 -8.91
C ASP A 73 11.32 -0.89 -10.11
N PHE A 74 11.72 -2.17 -10.03
CA PHE A 74 11.44 -3.14 -11.08
C PHE A 74 9.93 -3.40 -11.23
N ILE A 75 9.20 -3.50 -10.12
CA ILE A 75 7.74 -3.59 -10.14
C ILE A 75 7.14 -2.35 -10.84
N ASP A 76 7.54 -1.16 -10.41
CA ASP A 76 6.92 0.10 -10.81
C ASP A 76 7.14 0.42 -12.29
N HIS A 77 8.32 0.08 -12.83
CA HIS A 77 8.69 0.44 -14.20
C HIS A 77 8.51 -0.68 -15.23
N GLN A 78 8.53 -1.96 -14.81
CA GLN A 78 8.70 -3.08 -15.76
C GLN A 78 7.58 -4.12 -15.69
N LEU A 79 6.84 -4.22 -14.59
CA LEU A 79 5.79 -5.23 -14.44
C LEU A 79 4.38 -4.73 -14.79
N GLU A 80 4.25 -3.46 -15.21
CA GLU A 80 2.97 -2.82 -15.54
C GLU A 80 1.90 -3.14 -14.48
N ILE A 81 2.27 -3.22 -13.20
CA ILE A 81 1.30 -3.54 -12.15
C ILE A 81 0.28 -2.41 -12.14
N PRO A 82 -1.02 -2.69 -12.41
CA PRO A 82 -1.95 -1.63 -12.77
C PRO A 82 -2.33 -0.69 -11.61
N HIS A 83 -1.79 -0.88 -10.40
CA HIS A 83 -2.29 -0.28 -9.17
C HIS A 83 -1.18 -0.08 -8.13
N TRP A 84 -0.63 1.13 -8.03
CA TRP A 84 0.36 1.51 -7.00
C TRP A 84 -0.17 1.31 -5.58
N GLU A 85 -1.48 1.48 -5.39
CA GLU A 85 -2.19 1.23 -4.14
C GLU A 85 -2.03 -0.20 -3.62
N ARG A 86 -1.63 -1.16 -4.46
CA ARG A 86 -1.37 -2.56 -4.05
C ARG A 86 0.04 -2.81 -3.54
N ILE A 87 0.96 -1.88 -3.75
CA ILE A 87 2.37 -2.02 -3.37
C ILE A 87 2.83 -0.88 -2.44
N ALA A 88 1.98 0.12 -2.21
CA ALA A 88 2.27 1.27 -1.37
C ALA A 88 2.58 0.85 0.08
N ASP A 89 1.86 -0.13 0.61
CA ASP A 89 2.13 -0.75 1.92
C ASP A 89 3.56 -1.29 2.02
N THR A 90 4.07 -1.88 0.93
CA THR A 90 5.40 -2.46 0.86
C THR A 90 6.46 -1.35 0.81
N TYR A 91 6.24 -0.31 0.01
CA TYR A 91 7.09 0.90 0.02
C TYR A 91 7.16 1.52 1.42
N VAL A 92 6.01 1.74 2.05
CA VAL A 92 5.91 2.32 3.39
C VAL A 92 6.64 1.45 4.41
N SER A 93 6.41 0.13 4.38
CA SER A 93 7.00 -0.80 5.35
C SER A 93 8.53 -0.83 5.27
N PHE A 94 9.10 -0.84 4.05
CA PHE A 94 10.56 -0.78 3.90
C PHE A 94 11.16 0.57 4.28
N ALA A 95 10.51 1.68 3.92
CA ALA A 95 10.95 3.01 4.31
C ALA A 95 10.91 3.19 5.84
N ARG A 96 9.84 2.70 6.48
CA ARG A 96 9.73 2.65 7.95
C ARG A 96 10.85 1.84 8.57
N LYS A 97 11.07 0.62 8.09
CA LYS A 97 12.12 -0.26 8.58
C LYS A 97 13.51 0.38 8.42
N ALA A 98 13.77 1.03 7.28
CA ALA A 98 15.04 1.74 7.06
C ALA A 98 15.28 2.85 8.09
N VAL A 99 14.23 3.61 8.45
CA VAL A 99 14.31 4.64 9.50
C VAL A 99 14.45 4.04 10.89
N GLU A 100 13.62 3.04 11.22
CA GLU A 100 13.61 2.38 12.53
C GLU A 100 14.94 1.67 12.83
N ASP A 101 15.56 1.04 11.82
CA ASP A 101 16.84 0.35 11.91
C ASP A 101 18.06 1.29 11.71
N GLY A 102 17.84 2.60 11.57
CA GLY A 102 18.91 3.61 11.53
C GLY A 102 19.77 3.60 10.27
N VAL A 103 19.22 3.20 9.11
CA VAL A 103 19.92 3.21 7.83
C VAL A 103 20.26 4.65 7.43
N GLN A 104 21.55 4.97 7.35
CA GLN A 104 22.02 6.33 7.08
C GLN A 104 21.71 6.83 5.67
N GLN A 105 21.73 5.93 4.67
CA GLN A 105 21.51 6.25 3.26
C GLN A 105 20.28 5.49 2.76
N ILE A 106 19.13 6.12 2.88
CA ILE A 106 17.86 5.59 2.37
C ILE A 106 17.83 5.77 0.85
N PRO A 107 17.52 4.71 0.06
CA PRO A 107 17.36 4.83 -1.38
C PRO A 107 16.33 5.90 -1.78
N PRO A 108 16.51 6.63 -2.90
CA PRO A 108 15.63 7.73 -3.28
C PRO A 108 14.15 7.35 -3.40
N ASN A 109 13.85 6.13 -3.85
CA ASN A 109 12.48 5.63 -3.99
C ASN A 109 11.86 5.13 -2.68
N LEU A 110 12.60 5.19 -1.56
CA LEU A 110 12.15 4.84 -0.21
C LEU A 110 12.15 6.07 0.72
N THR A 111 12.36 7.27 0.21
CA THR A 111 12.25 8.49 0.99
C THR A 111 10.78 8.85 1.23
N ALA A 112 10.53 9.62 2.30
CA ALA A 112 9.20 10.14 2.59
C ALA A 112 8.63 10.94 1.42
N ASP A 113 9.44 11.84 0.83
CA ASP A 113 9.03 12.68 -0.30
C ASP A 113 8.60 11.86 -1.51
N TYR A 114 9.35 10.82 -1.85
CA TYR A 114 9.01 9.96 -2.98
C TYR A 114 7.70 9.21 -2.73
N ILE A 115 7.56 8.57 -1.57
CA ILE A 115 6.38 7.74 -1.26
C ILE A 115 5.12 8.60 -1.17
N VAL A 116 5.18 9.75 -0.49
CA VAL A 116 4.06 10.69 -0.37
C VAL A 116 3.71 11.28 -1.74
N GLY A 117 4.70 11.73 -2.51
CA GLY A 117 4.50 12.25 -3.86
C GLY A 117 3.82 11.24 -4.78
N ARG A 118 4.28 9.98 -4.76
CA ARG A 118 3.66 8.90 -5.53
C ARG A 118 2.25 8.59 -5.07
N ALA A 119 1.96 8.58 -3.78
CA ALA A 119 0.63 8.33 -3.25
C ALA A 119 -0.36 9.43 -3.67
N LEU A 120 0.00 10.70 -3.50
CA LEU A 120 -0.85 11.84 -3.85
C LEU A 120 -1.12 11.93 -5.36
N GLN A 121 -0.14 11.57 -6.20
CA GLN A 121 -0.33 11.47 -7.66
C GLN A 121 -1.39 10.45 -8.08
N ARG A 122 -1.78 9.50 -7.20
CA ARG A 122 -2.85 8.53 -7.48
C ARG A 122 -4.24 9.06 -7.17
N PHE A 123 -4.37 10.23 -6.56
CA PHE A 123 -5.68 10.78 -6.21
C PHE A 123 -6.33 11.35 -7.46
N SER A 124 -7.32 10.62 -7.99
CA SER A 124 -8.09 11.05 -9.16
C SER A 124 -9.21 12.03 -8.83
N LEU A 125 -9.46 12.28 -7.54
CA LEU A 125 -10.45 13.23 -7.04
C LEU A 125 -9.73 14.37 -6.32
N THR A 126 -10.22 15.58 -6.51
CA THR A 126 -9.90 16.70 -5.62
C THR A 126 -10.47 16.46 -4.21
N ARG A 127 -9.92 17.14 -3.19
CA ARG A 127 -10.45 17.10 -1.82
C ARG A 127 -11.96 17.34 -1.75
N THR A 128 -12.44 18.38 -2.43
CA THR A 128 -13.87 18.72 -2.46
C THR A 128 -14.72 17.60 -3.07
N GLN A 129 -14.28 17.00 -4.17
CA GLN A 129 -14.98 15.87 -4.78
C GLN A 129 -14.96 14.64 -3.88
N ALA A 130 -13.83 14.33 -3.24
CA ALA A 130 -13.71 13.22 -2.31
C ALA A 130 -14.67 13.38 -1.11
N LEU A 131 -14.79 14.59 -0.56
CA LEU A 131 -15.75 14.91 0.50
C LEU A 131 -17.21 14.78 0.04
N GLN A 132 -17.53 15.21 -1.18
CA GLN A 132 -18.86 15.05 -1.76
C GLN A 132 -19.25 13.57 -1.92
N VAL A 133 -18.35 12.76 -2.50
CA VAL A 133 -18.55 11.32 -2.66
C VAL A 133 -18.68 10.64 -1.29
N ALA A 134 -17.87 11.03 -0.30
CA ALA A 134 -17.96 10.49 1.06
C ALA A 134 -19.31 10.84 1.72
N ALA A 135 -19.80 12.07 1.53
CA ALA A 135 -21.10 12.50 2.05
C ALA A 135 -22.26 11.71 1.42
N GLU A 136 -22.25 11.56 0.09
CA GLU A 136 -23.26 10.77 -0.61
C GLU A 136 -23.22 9.30 -0.20
N GLU A 137 -22.02 8.71 -0.09
CA GLU A 137 -21.85 7.33 0.39
C GLU A 137 -22.47 7.17 1.79
N ARG A 138 -22.18 8.09 2.71
CA ARG A 138 -22.78 8.08 4.06
C ARG A 138 -24.30 8.14 4.02
N GLU A 139 -24.87 9.04 3.22
CA GLU A 139 -26.32 9.19 3.09
C GLU A 139 -26.96 7.89 2.59
N ARG A 140 -26.42 7.30 1.51
CA ARG A 140 -26.91 6.03 0.96
C ARG A 140 -26.83 4.88 1.97
N TYR A 141 -25.74 4.78 2.71
CA TYR A 141 -25.60 3.78 3.77
C TYR A 141 -26.65 3.98 4.87
N LEU A 142 -26.84 5.22 5.33
CA LEU A 142 -27.81 5.53 6.37
C LEU A 142 -29.25 5.21 5.91
N GLU A 143 -29.63 5.60 4.70
CA GLU A 143 -30.92 5.29 4.10
C GLU A 143 -31.14 3.78 4.02
N ALA A 144 -30.17 3.05 3.45
CA ALA A 144 -30.28 1.60 3.26
C ALA A 144 -30.33 0.83 4.58
N LEU A 145 -29.60 1.29 5.60
CA LEU A 145 -29.62 0.72 6.95
C LEU A 145 -30.96 1.01 7.65
N THR A 146 -31.48 2.22 7.53
CA THR A 146 -32.77 2.64 8.12
C THR A 146 -33.93 1.89 7.48
N ALA A 147 -33.89 1.70 6.16
CA ALA A 147 -34.86 0.89 5.42
C ALA A 147 -34.72 -0.62 5.67
N GLY A 148 -33.69 -1.06 6.41
CA GLY A 148 -33.48 -2.48 6.74
C GLY A 148 -33.13 -3.36 5.54
N LEU A 149 -32.62 -2.78 4.44
CA LEU A 149 -32.34 -3.51 3.19
C LEU A 149 -31.28 -4.59 3.40
N ARG A 150 -31.40 -5.73 2.70
CA ARG A 150 -30.51 -6.90 2.84
C ARG A 150 -29.89 -7.37 1.53
N GLY A 151 -28.81 -8.14 1.64
CA GLY A 151 -28.20 -8.84 0.51
C GLY A 151 -27.83 -7.94 -0.67
N GLU A 152 -28.33 -8.30 -1.85
CA GLU A 152 -28.10 -7.55 -3.10
C GLU A 152 -28.81 -6.20 -3.12
N GLU A 153 -29.98 -6.07 -2.49
CA GLU A 153 -30.73 -4.80 -2.46
C GLU A 153 -29.96 -3.73 -1.68
N PHE A 154 -29.37 -4.12 -0.54
CA PHE A 154 -28.46 -3.26 0.21
C PHE A 154 -27.26 -2.84 -0.64
N ARG A 155 -26.59 -3.81 -1.29
CA ARG A 155 -25.41 -3.54 -2.12
C ARG A 155 -25.69 -2.63 -3.30
N ARG A 156 -26.91 -2.66 -3.85
CA ARG A 156 -27.33 -1.74 -4.91
C ARG A 156 -27.64 -0.35 -4.38
N ALA A 157 -28.33 -0.27 -3.24
CA ALA A 157 -28.72 1.00 -2.61
C ALA A 157 -27.52 1.85 -2.18
N VAL A 158 -26.41 1.22 -1.76
CA VAL A 158 -25.21 1.93 -1.31
C VAL A 158 -24.20 2.26 -2.43
N ARG A 159 -24.54 2.01 -3.70
CA ARG A 159 -23.63 2.35 -4.80
C ARG A 159 -23.61 3.87 -5.02
N VAL A 160 -22.41 4.42 -4.99
CA VAL A 160 -22.14 5.83 -5.28
C VAL A 160 -20.99 5.90 -6.30
N ASP A 161 -21.14 6.78 -7.29
CA ASP A 161 -20.10 7.00 -8.29
C ASP A 161 -18.86 7.63 -7.65
N GLY A 162 -17.68 7.14 -8.03
CA GLY A 162 -16.41 7.62 -7.46
C GLY A 162 -15.97 6.95 -6.15
N VAL A 163 -16.77 6.03 -5.56
CA VAL A 163 -16.40 5.30 -4.32
C VAL A 163 -15.10 4.51 -4.49
N THR A 164 -14.82 3.95 -5.67
CA THR A 164 -13.55 3.25 -5.93
C THR A 164 -12.36 4.20 -5.81
N ALA A 165 -12.46 5.42 -6.33
CA ALA A 165 -11.39 6.42 -6.20
C ALA A 165 -11.25 6.91 -4.76
N LEU A 166 -12.38 7.12 -4.06
CA LEU A 166 -12.38 7.46 -2.64
C LEU A 166 -11.75 6.37 -1.77
N PHE A 167 -11.98 5.09 -2.08
CA PHE A 167 -11.34 3.96 -1.41
C PHE A 167 -9.81 3.98 -1.57
N VAL A 168 -9.32 4.25 -2.79
CA VAL A 168 -7.87 4.41 -3.05
C VAL A 168 -7.29 5.54 -2.20
N ILE A 169 -7.95 6.70 -2.13
CA ILE A 169 -7.51 7.83 -1.31
C ILE A 169 -7.44 7.44 0.17
N ARG A 170 -8.52 6.87 0.73
CA ARG A 170 -8.58 6.45 2.14
C ARG A 170 -7.45 5.48 2.50
N ASN A 171 -7.23 4.46 1.67
CA ASN A 171 -6.19 3.47 1.92
C ASN A 171 -4.80 4.10 1.87
N LEU A 172 -4.48 4.83 0.79
CA LEU A 172 -3.18 5.46 0.64
C LEU A 172 -2.89 6.48 1.75
N LEU A 173 -3.89 7.29 2.16
CA LEU A 173 -3.73 8.22 3.27
C LEU A 173 -3.42 7.52 4.60
N SER A 174 -4.09 6.40 4.88
CA SER A 174 -3.79 5.59 6.06
C SER A 174 -2.34 5.11 6.07
N GLU A 175 -1.84 4.66 4.91
CA GLU A 175 -0.45 4.19 4.78
C GLU A 175 0.56 5.35 4.93
N VAL A 176 0.34 6.47 4.23
CA VAL A 176 1.33 7.57 4.21
C VAL A 176 1.27 8.47 5.45
N ARG A 177 0.24 8.35 6.30
CA ARG A 177 0.13 9.12 7.55
C ARG A 177 1.36 9.00 8.44
N TRP A 178 2.05 7.86 8.42
CA TRP A 178 3.28 7.69 9.21
C TRP A 178 4.38 8.68 8.82
N PHE A 179 4.39 9.19 7.58
CA PHE A 179 5.35 10.18 7.09
C PHE A 179 5.00 11.62 7.45
N GLN A 180 3.89 11.88 8.15
CA GLN A 180 3.58 13.22 8.65
C GLN A 180 4.74 13.77 9.49
N GLY A 181 5.19 14.98 9.15
CA GLY A 181 6.36 15.63 9.76
C GLY A 181 7.73 15.06 9.34
N LYS A 182 7.78 14.10 8.39
CA LYS A 182 9.03 13.52 7.85
C LYS A 182 9.30 13.88 6.39
N VAL A 183 8.35 14.53 5.73
CA VAL A 183 8.46 15.05 4.36
C VAL A 183 9.30 16.32 4.40
N VAL A 184 10.33 16.40 3.54
CA VAL A 184 11.26 17.53 3.45
C VAL A 184 10.76 18.56 2.43
N ASP A 185 10.13 18.09 1.34
CA ASP A 185 9.49 18.98 0.38
C ASP A 185 8.29 19.69 1.03
N ARG A 186 8.35 21.02 1.07
CA ARG A 186 7.37 21.84 1.79
C ARG A 186 5.99 21.79 1.15
N ASP A 187 5.90 21.91 -0.17
CA ASP A 187 4.62 21.94 -0.88
C ASP A 187 3.94 20.58 -0.77
N LEU A 188 4.73 19.51 -0.84
CA LEU A 188 4.25 18.15 -0.65
C LEU A 188 3.78 17.88 0.78
N ALA A 189 4.50 18.41 1.79
CA ALA A 189 4.12 18.30 3.18
C ALA A 189 2.79 19.04 3.45
N GLU A 190 2.65 20.27 2.96
CA GLU A 190 1.43 21.07 3.08
C GLU A 190 0.22 20.37 2.40
N GLU A 191 0.43 19.76 1.23
CA GLU A 191 -0.62 19.00 0.54
C GLU A 191 -1.00 17.73 1.31
N LEU A 192 -0.02 16.98 1.84
CA LEU A 192 -0.28 15.81 2.69
C LEU A 192 -1.09 16.20 3.93
N ASP A 193 -0.67 17.23 4.65
CA ASP A 193 -1.36 17.70 5.86
C ASP A 193 -2.79 18.12 5.53
N SER A 194 -3.00 18.83 4.43
CA SER A 194 -4.34 19.22 3.98
C SER A 194 -5.26 18.03 3.66
N TRP A 195 -4.72 16.90 3.20
CA TRP A 195 -5.48 15.67 3.03
C TRP A 195 -5.72 14.91 4.34
N LEU A 196 -4.74 14.92 5.24
CA LEU A 196 -4.86 14.30 6.56
C LEU A 196 -5.87 15.03 7.45
N ASP A 197 -5.98 16.36 7.32
CA ASP A 197 -6.94 17.20 8.04
C ASP A 197 -8.40 16.79 7.77
N ILE A 198 -8.70 16.36 6.54
CA ILE A 198 -10.05 15.91 6.16
C ILE A 198 -10.23 14.39 6.25
N HIS A 199 -9.20 13.64 6.67
CA HIS A 199 -9.20 12.18 6.59
C HIS A 199 -10.36 11.53 7.35
N SER A 200 -10.72 12.06 8.53
CA SER A 200 -11.90 11.61 9.28
C SER A 200 -13.20 11.78 8.49
N ASP A 201 -13.32 12.91 7.78
CA ASP A 201 -14.50 13.29 7.01
C ASP A 201 -14.59 12.55 5.68
N LEU A 202 -13.51 11.89 5.27
CA LEU A 202 -13.55 10.97 4.15
C LEU A 202 -14.19 9.64 4.54
N GLY A 203 -14.26 9.24 5.81
CA GLY A 203 -14.81 7.94 6.22
C GLY A 203 -16.36 7.87 6.27
N LEU A 204 -16.90 6.68 6.55
CA LEU A 204 -18.35 6.50 6.77
C LEU A 204 -18.85 7.13 8.08
N GLY A 205 -17.94 7.40 9.02
CA GLY A 205 -18.27 7.92 10.36
C GLY A 205 -18.77 6.84 11.32
N ASP A 206 -18.61 7.13 12.62
CA ASP A 206 -18.82 6.17 13.71
C ASP A 206 -20.27 5.65 13.78
N THR A 207 -21.25 6.49 13.46
CA THR A 207 -22.67 6.13 13.46
C THR A 207 -22.95 4.99 12.48
N ILE A 208 -22.47 5.11 11.24
CA ILE A 208 -22.71 4.10 10.20
C ILE A 208 -21.89 2.84 10.50
N ALA A 209 -20.65 3.00 10.98
CA ALA A 209 -19.81 1.88 11.41
C ALA A 209 -20.49 1.05 12.53
N GLY A 210 -21.07 1.72 13.53
CA GLY A 210 -21.82 1.07 14.61
C GLY A 210 -23.06 0.33 14.12
N LEU A 211 -23.83 0.93 13.20
CA LEU A 211 -25.00 0.29 12.59
C LEU A 211 -24.63 -0.94 11.75
N LEU A 212 -23.52 -0.88 11.01
CA LEU A 212 -22.98 -2.02 10.26
C LEU A 212 -22.50 -3.14 11.20
N ALA A 213 -21.78 -2.80 12.27
CA ALA A 213 -21.31 -3.77 13.26
C ALA A 213 -22.48 -4.51 13.94
N ALA A 214 -23.50 -3.77 14.40
CA ALA A 214 -24.70 -4.34 15.01
C ALA A 214 -25.46 -5.27 14.05
N ARG A 215 -25.48 -4.92 12.76
CA ARG A 215 -26.07 -5.76 11.71
C ARG A 215 -25.29 -7.06 11.48
N ILE A 216 -23.96 -7.00 11.46
CA ILE A 216 -23.10 -8.19 11.30
C ILE A 216 -23.31 -9.14 12.47
N GLN A 217 -23.36 -8.62 13.69
CA GLN A 217 -23.59 -9.40 14.91
C GLN A 217 -24.95 -10.12 14.87
N ARG A 218 -26.03 -9.41 14.53
CA ARG A 218 -27.37 -10.02 14.37
C ARG A 218 -27.44 -11.09 13.30
N ASN A 219 -26.65 -10.98 12.23
CA ASN A 219 -26.61 -12.00 11.18
C ASN A 219 -25.85 -13.26 11.63
N HIS A 220 -24.86 -13.14 12.53
CA HIS A 220 -24.15 -14.29 13.11
C HIS A 220 -24.96 -15.01 14.19
N GLU A 221 -25.79 -14.28 14.95
CA GLU A 221 -26.66 -14.87 15.99
C GLU A 221 -27.87 -15.62 15.41
N ASN A 222 -28.15 -15.49 14.10
CA ASN A 222 -29.26 -16.15 13.40
C ASN A 222 -28.81 -17.29 12.46
N LEU A 223 -27.54 -17.72 12.54
CA LEU A 223 -26.96 -18.86 11.83
C LEU A 223 -26.59 -19.97 12.81
#